data_AF-A0A7K8QZJ6-F1
#
_entry.id   AF-A0A7K8QZJ6-F1
#
_cell.length_a   1.000
_cell.length_b   1.000
_cell.length_c   1.000
_cell.angle_alpha   90.00
_cell.angle_beta   90.00
_cell.angle_gamma   90.00
#
_symmetry.space_group_name_H-M   'P 1'
#
loop_
_entity.id
_entity.type
_entity.pdbx_description
1 polymer ?
#
loop_
_entity_poly.entity_id
_entity_poly.type
_entity_poly.pdbx_seq_one_letter_code
_entity_poly.pdbx_strand_id
1 'polypeptide(L)'
;AFLSDNFQIYTSDKQDSLPPDSIHIKGSCHYWGYIDGFPSSAVTLSTCRGLRGLLQFENTSYGIEPLDGSPAFQHLVYRVSEDGAAGRGQGTQESVTGACFLFQPLSAAAQSPKYLSVYVVLDKALYNYMGSDSNAATQEIIQAFNLVNKMFHPLNVTIVLSSLELWAERDKILTAVDTDELLQRFLQWKQLSLALRAHDIAALLGYRDKGAFMGATALGKACQRDAAATVALYHGNVTLESLSVLLARVLGRSLGMSAEGSRACSCAGRVCLMGPVALHSSGAKAFSNCSVRDFETFLRQGRGTCLFHSPRRSRVSPRARAVCGNGLVEPGEQCDCGSAEECLHDKCCTNTCRFKRGAKCSSGLCCRGCQFKRKNAVCRPAADAQCDLPEFCSGSSGSCPPDVYVQDGHDCERGSGYCYRGHCQSLDLQCQRLYGKDSKNAPVVCYEEINSQKDRFGNCGFQRGRGYQPCAWRDLRCGKLICTYPSSSPFHSGGAAVIYARVKEHLCVSMNY
;
A
#
# COMPACT_ATOMS: atom_id res chain seq x y z
N ALA A 1 -4.42 10.73 13.02
CA ALA A 1 -2.94 10.87 13.11
C ALA A 1 -2.27 9.65 12.49
N PHE A 2 -1.21 9.82 11.69
CA PHE A 2 -0.57 8.72 10.93
C PHE A 2 0.76 8.24 11.51
N LEU A 3 1.26 8.87 12.57
CA LEU A 3 2.43 8.39 13.30
C LEU A 3 1.99 7.38 14.36
N SER A 4 2.74 6.28 14.47
CA SER A 4 2.59 5.33 15.56
C SER A 4 2.92 6.00 16.91
N ASP A 5 2.20 5.62 17.97
CA ASP A 5 2.42 6.20 19.31
C ASP A 5 3.81 5.85 19.88
N ASN A 6 4.41 4.77 19.37
CA ASN A 6 5.79 4.35 19.64
C ASN A 6 6.64 4.49 18.38
N PHE A 7 6.45 5.53 17.58
CA PHE A 7 7.29 5.79 16.41
C PHE A 7 8.76 5.87 16.86
N GLN A 8 9.56 4.89 16.42
CA GLN A 8 10.98 4.77 16.75
C GLN A 8 11.82 5.09 15.54
N ILE A 9 12.87 5.88 15.77
CA ILE A 9 13.89 6.22 14.79
C ILE A 9 15.14 5.42 15.17
N TYR A 10 15.69 4.66 14.23
CA TYR A 10 16.91 3.88 14.42
C TYR A 10 18.00 4.44 13.54
N THR A 11 19.04 5.01 14.13
CA THR A 11 20.27 5.40 13.45
C THR A 11 21.33 4.32 13.68
N SER A 12 22.15 4.04 12.67
CA SER A 12 23.14 2.95 12.72
C SER A 12 24.43 3.31 13.47
N ASP A 13 24.37 4.20 14.46
CA ASP A 13 25.53 4.58 15.27
C ASP A 13 25.55 3.78 16.57
N LYS A 14 26.56 2.90 16.66
CA LYS A 14 26.97 2.09 17.83
C LYS A 14 25.94 1.11 18.39
N GLN A 15 26.47 -0.02 18.82
CA GLN A 15 25.80 -1.08 19.58
C GLN A 15 25.47 -0.62 21.02
N ASP A 16 24.99 0.61 21.18
CA ASP A 16 24.43 1.12 22.42
C ASP A 16 23.05 1.66 22.08
N SER A 17 22.04 1.16 22.78
CA SER A 17 20.76 1.83 22.92
C SER A 17 21.02 3.24 23.44
N LEU A 18 21.20 4.21 22.53
CA LEU A 18 20.92 5.59 22.86
C LEU A 18 19.49 5.58 23.41
N PRO A 19 19.24 6.10 24.63
CA PRO A 19 17.87 6.27 25.09
C PRO A 19 17.14 7.01 23.96
N PRO A 20 15.89 6.63 23.64
CA PRO A 20 15.16 7.28 22.57
C PRO A 20 15.25 8.77 22.85
N ASP A 21 16.01 9.50 22.02
CA ASP A 21 15.94 10.94 22.04
C ASP A 21 14.50 11.18 21.65
N SER A 22 13.70 11.40 22.68
CA SER A 22 12.27 11.46 22.57
C SER A 22 12.03 12.75 21.82
N ILE A 23 12.02 12.68 20.49
CA ILE A 23 11.18 13.55 19.68
C ILE A 23 9.77 13.18 20.12
N HIS A 24 9.37 13.73 21.27
CA HIS A 24 8.01 13.75 21.72
C HIS A 24 7.27 14.60 20.68
N ILE A 25 6.81 13.95 19.62
CA ILE A 25 5.83 14.52 18.69
C ILE A 25 4.54 14.60 19.51
N LYS A 26 4.43 15.65 20.34
CA LYS A 26 3.25 15.95 21.14
C LYS A 26 2.11 16.30 20.17
N GLY A 27 1.12 15.41 20.07
CA GLY A 27 -0.16 15.71 19.45
C GLY A 27 -0.14 15.92 17.94
N SER A 28 -1.32 15.92 17.33
CA SER A 28 -1.56 16.00 15.89
C SER A 28 -1.24 17.38 15.32
N CYS A 29 0.04 17.72 15.16
CA CYS A 29 0.47 18.95 14.50
C CYS A 29 0.54 18.84 12.96
N HIS A 30 0.20 17.66 12.41
CA HIS A 30 0.09 17.40 10.98
C HIS A 30 -1.38 17.35 10.56
N TYR A 31 -1.69 18.10 9.53
CA TYR A 31 -3.03 18.27 8.99
C TYR A 31 -3.00 18.04 7.49
N TRP A 32 -4.14 17.61 6.96
CA TRP A 32 -4.39 17.54 5.53
C TRP A 32 -5.86 17.85 5.25
N GLY A 33 -6.17 18.30 4.05
CA GLY A 33 -7.52 18.74 3.70
C GLY A 33 -7.64 19.20 2.26
N TYR A 34 -8.63 20.06 2.02
CA TYR A 34 -8.94 20.66 0.72
C TYR A 34 -8.91 22.19 0.88
N ILE A 35 -8.56 22.90 -0.19
CA ILE A 35 -8.65 24.35 -0.27
C ILE A 35 -10.12 24.73 -0.48
N ASP A 36 -10.64 25.61 0.37
CA ASP A 36 -12.01 26.10 0.24
C ASP A 36 -12.24 26.75 -1.14
N GLY A 37 -13.37 26.44 -1.77
CA GLY A 37 -13.68 26.83 -3.14
C GLY A 37 -13.02 26.00 -4.26
N PHE A 38 -12.12 25.04 -3.95
CA PHE A 38 -11.44 24.20 -4.94
C PHE A 38 -11.54 22.70 -4.60
N PRO A 39 -12.61 21.99 -5.04
CA PRO A 39 -12.86 20.60 -4.63
C PRO A 39 -11.80 19.60 -5.13
N SER A 40 -11.15 19.87 -6.26
CA SER A 40 -10.07 19.04 -6.82
C SER A 40 -8.68 19.34 -6.22
N SER A 41 -8.61 20.12 -5.13
CA SER A 41 -7.34 20.50 -4.49
C SER A 41 -6.91 19.53 -3.39
N ALA A 42 -5.68 19.69 -2.92
CA ALA A 42 -5.19 18.99 -1.74
C ALA A 42 -4.28 19.93 -0.94
N VAL A 43 -4.39 19.86 0.38
CA VAL A 43 -3.56 20.60 1.33
C VAL A 43 -2.93 19.62 2.29
N THR A 44 -1.66 19.82 2.60
CA THR A 44 -0.97 19.17 3.72
C THR A 44 -0.18 20.23 4.47
N LEU A 45 -0.45 20.38 5.76
CA LEU A 45 0.21 21.37 6.61
C LEU A 45 0.79 20.69 7.85
N SER A 46 1.89 21.25 8.35
CA SER A 46 2.48 20.92 9.63
C SER A 46 2.68 22.21 10.41
N THR A 47 2.34 22.16 11.69
CA THR A 47 2.50 23.25 12.66
C THR A 47 3.57 22.91 13.70
N CYS A 48 4.20 21.73 13.59
CA CYS A 48 5.09 21.18 14.62
C CYS A 48 6.31 22.07 14.89
N ARG A 49 6.76 22.83 13.89
CA ARG A 49 7.89 23.77 13.95
C ARG A 49 7.60 24.95 13.03
N GLY A 50 6.53 25.69 13.31
CA GLY A 50 6.01 26.72 12.41
C GLY A 50 5.23 26.13 11.24
N LEU A 51 4.47 26.99 10.56
CA LEU A 51 3.61 26.59 9.45
C LEU A 51 4.44 26.20 8.22
N ARG A 52 4.36 24.93 7.85
CA ARG A 52 5.04 24.37 6.67
C ARG A 52 4.11 23.42 5.93
N GLY A 53 4.27 23.25 4.62
CA GLY A 53 3.48 22.28 3.89
C GLY A 53 3.34 22.54 2.40
N LEU A 54 2.36 21.87 1.80
CA LEU A 54 2.09 21.88 0.38
C LEU A 54 0.61 22.21 0.12
N LEU A 55 0.38 23.14 -0.81
CA LEU A 55 -0.92 23.56 -1.32
C LEU A 55 -0.98 23.15 -2.79
N GLN A 56 -1.78 22.14 -3.11
CA GLN A 56 -1.90 21.58 -4.45
C GLN A 56 -3.25 21.95 -5.07
N PHE A 57 -3.20 22.64 -6.20
CA PHE A 57 -4.32 22.83 -7.11
C PHE A 57 -4.27 21.76 -8.21
N GLU A 58 -5.16 21.81 -9.21
CA GLU A 58 -5.22 20.77 -10.25
C GLU A 58 -3.90 20.57 -11.00
N ASN A 59 -3.18 21.66 -11.34
CA ASN A 59 -1.98 21.63 -12.19
C ASN A 59 -0.77 22.35 -11.59
N THR A 60 -0.84 22.79 -10.35
CA THR A 60 0.24 23.57 -9.72
C THR A 60 0.26 23.32 -8.23
N SER A 61 1.47 23.26 -7.69
CA SER A 61 1.73 23.09 -6.27
C SER A 61 2.48 24.30 -5.73
N TYR A 62 2.17 24.71 -4.51
CA TYR A 62 2.89 25.76 -3.78
C TYR A 62 3.40 25.19 -2.46
N GLY A 63 4.65 25.48 -2.14
CA GLY A 63 5.26 25.20 -0.85
C GLY A 63 5.06 26.40 0.08
N ILE A 64 4.86 26.12 1.37
CA ILE A 64 4.93 27.11 2.44
C ILE A 64 5.94 26.63 3.47
N GLU A 65 6.82 27.52 3.91
CA GLU A 65 7.77 27.24 4.99
C GLU A 65 8.11 28.51 5.79
N PRO A 66 8.51 28.38 7.07
CA PRO A 66 8.96 29.52 7.86
C PRO A 66 10.26 30.12 7.29
N LEU A 67 10.38 31.45 7.32
CA LEU A 67 11.63 32.12 6.96
C LEU A 67 12.59 32.12 8.16
N ASP A 68 13.69 31.37 8.06
CA ASP A 68 14.68 31.25 9.14
C ASP A 68 15.26 32.62 9.53
N GLY A 69 15.22 32.93 10.83
CA GLY A 69 15.76 34.17 11.39
C GLY A 69 14.86 35.41 11.27
N SER A 70 13.62 35.29 10.77
CA SER A 70 12.68 36.42 10.71
C SER A 70 12.12 36.76 12.11
N PRO A 71 12.31 37.99 12.62
CA PRO A 71 11.75 38.43 13.91
C PRO A 71 10.22 38.60 13.87
N ALA A 72 9.61 38.57 12.69
CA ALA A 72 8.18 38.76 12.48
C ALA A 72 7.42 37.47 12.12
N PHE A 73 8.05 36.29 12.29
CA PHE A 73 7.48 34.97 11.97
C PHE A 73 6.92 34.88 10.53
N GLN A 74 7.62 35.50 9.57
CA GLN A 74 7.22 35.49 8.16
C GLN A 74 7.37 34.10 7.54
N HIS A 75 6.55 33.80 6.54
CA HIS A 75 6.59 32.56 5.77
C HIS A 75 6.95 32.85 4.32
N LEU A 76 7.75 31.96 3.73
CA LEU A 76 7.99 31.93 2.30
C LEU A 76 6.90 31.07 1.65
N VAL A 77 6.23 31.62 0.64
CA VAL A 77 5.33 30.87 -0.23
C VAL A 77 5.92 30.87 -1.63
N TYR A 78 6.20 29.69 -2.16
CA TYR A 78 6.86 29.54 -3.45
C TYR A 78 6.13 28.52 -4.32
N ARG A 79 6.20 28.70 -5.64
CA ARG A 79 5.68 27.72 -6.58
C ARG A 79 6.66 26.55 -6.65
N VAL A 80 6.15 25.34 -6.45
CA VAL A 80 6.91 24.11 -6.65
C VAL A 80 6.91 23.83 -8.15
N SER A 81 7.96 24.28 -8.83
CA SER A 81 8.21 24.01 -10.25
C SER A 81 9.33 22.99 -10.41
N GLU A 82 9.20 22.07 -11.37
CA GLU A 82 10.25 21.10 -11.70
C GLU A 82 11.43 21.70 -12.49
N ASP A 83 11.38 22.99 -12.87
CA ASP A 83 12.34 23.55 -13.82
C ASP A 83 13.31 24.58 -13.23
N GLY A 84 14.58 24.18 -13.21
CA GLY A 84 15.70 25.07 -13.49
C GLY A 84 15.85 25.41 -14.98
N ALA A 85 14.74 25.49 -15.72
CA ALA A 85 14.72 25.83 -17.15
C ALA A 85 13.54 26.77 -17.44
N ALA A 86 13.86 28.06 -17.64
CA ALA A 86 12.93 29.04 -18.15
C ALA A 86 12.42 28.63 -19.55
N GLY A 87 11.12 28.32 -19.65
CA GLY A 87 10.45 28.04 -20.92
C GLY A 87 9.09 28.72 -20.97
N ARG A 88 9.00 29.83 -21.71
CA ARG A 88 7.76 30.54 -22.07
C ARG A 88 6.75 29.57 -22.69
N GLY A 89 5.51 29.58 -22.19
CA GLY A 89 4.37 28.93 -22.82
C GLY A 89 3.12 29.82 -22.71
N GLN A 90 2.68 30.34 -23.87
CA GLN A 90 1.48 31.14 -24.04
C GLN A 90 0.22 30.41 -23.54
N GLY A 91 -0.63 31.16 -22.82
CA GLY A 91 -1.93 30.68 -22.39
C GLY A 91 -2.91 30.59 -23.57
N THR A 92 -3.53 29.42 -23.71
CA THR A 92 -4.81 29.27 -24.39
C THR A 92 -5.87 29.01 -23.32
N GLN A 93 -6.87 29.91 -23.27
CA GLN A 93 -8.08 29.70 -22.49
C GLN A 93 -8.91 28.60 -23.16
N GLU A 94 -9.12 27.49 -22.47
CA GLU A 94 -10.21 26.57 -22.78
C GLU A 94 -11.13 26.46 -21.57
N SER A 95 -12.39 26.86 -21.77
CA SER A 95 -13.47 26.73 -20.81
C SER A 95 -13.85 25.26 -20.65
N VAL A 96 -13.64 24.70 -19.45
CA VAL A 96 -14.12 23.35 -19.12
C VAL A 96 -15.41 23.49 -18.31
N THR A 97 -16.50 23.03 -18.90
CA THR A 97 -17.81 22.90 -18.26
C THR A 97 -17.71 21.91 -17.09
N GLY A 98 -18.16 22.33 -15.91
CA GLY A 98 -18.16 21.52 -14.70
C GLY A 98 -19.06 20.29 -14.84
N ALA A 99 -18.48 19.13 -15.09
CA ALA A 99 -19.15 17.85 -14.93
C ALA A 99 -18.97 17.39 -13.47
N CYS A 100 -20.07 17.42 -12.71
CA CYS A 100 -20.15 16.80 -11.40
C CYS A 100 -20.05 15.26 -11.59
N PHE A 101 -18.88 14.68 -11.38
CA PHE A 101 -18.68 13.23 -11.49
C PHE A 101 -19.24 12.54 -10.24
N LEU A 102 -20.39 11.88 -10.41
CA LEU A 102 -21.00 11.00 -9.42
C LEU A 102 -20.07 9.80 -9.16
N PHE A 103 -19.47 9.75 -7.97
CA PHE A 103 -18.77 8.57 -7.48
C PHE A 103 -19.76 7.40 -7.39
N GLN A 104 -19.41 6.26 -8.01
CA GLN A 104 -20.06 5.00 -7.66
C GLN A 104 -19.77 4.70 -6.18
N PRO A 105 -20.78 4.29 -5.39
CA PRO A 105 -20.58 4.04 -3.97
C PRO A 105 -19.58 2.90 -3.78
N LEU A 106 -18.49 3.19 -3.04
CA LEU A 106 -17.56 2.18 -2.53
C LEU A 106 -18.35 1.06 -1.85
N SER A 107 -17.95 -0.19 -2.03
CA SER A 107 -18.55 -1.33 -1.33
C SER A 107 -18.40 -1.17 0.20
N ALA A 108 -19.32 -1.75 0.99
CA ALA A 108 -19.31 -1.62 2.46
C ALA A 108 -17.98 -2.05 3.12
N ALA A 109 -17.25 -2.99 2.51
CA ALA A 109 -15.91 -3.42 2.95
C ALA A 109 -14.81 -2.38 2.63
N ALA A 110 -14.99 -1.57 1.59
CA ALA A 110 -14.10 -0.46 1.25
C ALA A 110 -14.39 0.80 2.10
N GLN A 111 -15.58 0.91 2.69
CA GLN A 111 -15.96 2.05 3.54
C GLN A 111 -15.44 1.99 5.00
N SER A 112 -15.02 0.84 5.52
CA SER A 112 -14.49 0.76 6.90
C SER A 112 -13.11 1.43 7.04
N PRO A 113 -12.73 2.00 8.19
CA PRO A 113 -11.36 2.51 8.37
C PRO A 113 -10.36 1.35 8.29
N LYS A 114 -9.27 1.56 7.56
CA LYS A 114 -8.18 0.60 7.34
C LYS A 114 -6.84 1.24 7.67
N TYR A 115 -5.92 0.48 8.24
CA TYR A 115 -4.61 0.96 8.70
C TYR A 115 -3.51 0.08 8.11
N LEU A 116 -2.53 0.67 7.42
CA LEU A 116 -1.36 -0.05 6.94
C LEU A 116 -0.11 0.47 7.66
N SER A 117 0.46 -0.36 8.54
CA SER A 117 1.71 -0.08 9.27
C SER A 117 2.93 -0.25 8.37
N VAL A 118 3.63 0.85 8.08
CA VAL A 118 4.83 0.87 7.22
C VAL A 118 6.09 1.09 8.06
N TYR A 119 7.04 0.17 7.93
CA TYR A 119 8.41 0.32 8.42
C TYR A 119 9.29 0.91 7.32
N VAL A 120 9.85 2.11 7.52
CA VAL A 120 10.62 2.81 6.49
C VAL A 120 12.12 2.68 6.75
N VAL A 121 12.89 2.41 5.71
CA VAL A 121 14.35 2.37 5.73
C VAL A 121 14.87 3.37 4.70
N LEU A 122 15.82 4.22 5.10
CA LEU A 122 16.54 5.13 4.20
C LEU A 122 17.94 4.58 3.96
N ASP A 123 18.30 4.43 2.69
CA ASP A 123 19.67 4.13 2.31
C ASP A 123 20.61 5.31 2.60
N LYS A 124 21.91 5.03 2.64
CA LYS A 124 22.96 5.99 2.96
C LYS A 124 22.99 7.15 1.96
N ALA A 125 22.75 6.85 0.68
CA ALA A 125 22.76 7.87 -0.37
C ALA A 125 21.63 8.88 -0.17
N LEU A 126 20.41 8.40 0.15
CA LEU A 126 19.26 9.25 0.40
C LEU A 126 19.41 10.03 1.72
N TYR A 127 19.95 9.38 2.76
CA TYR A 127 20.28 10.06 4.01
C TYR A 127 21.27 11.22 3.78
N ASN A 128 22.30 11.00 2.96
CA ASN A 128 23.27 12.05 2.63
C ASN A 128 22.62 13.18 1.82
N TYR A 129 21.76 12.83 0.86
CA TYR A 129 21.03 13.80 0.05
C TYR A 129 20.11 14.68 0.90
N MET A 130 19.45 14.11 1.92
CA MET A 130 18.62 14.83 2.90
C MET A 130 19.44 15.59 3.96
N GLY A 131 20.69 15.96 3.64
CA GLY A 131 21.53 16.81 4.48
C GLY A 131 22.32 16.08 5.57
N SER A 132 22.34 14.74 5.59
CA SER A 132 23.04 13.92 6.59
C SER A 132 22.64 14.21 8.05
N ASP A 133 21.47 14.81 8.26
CA ASP A 133 20.92 15.12 9.55
C ASP A 133 19.67 14.26 9.82
N SER A 134 19.70 13.53 10.93
CA SER A 134 18.63 12.59 11.27
C SER A 134 17.30 13.27 11.53
N ASN A 135 17.29 14.50 12.04
CA ASN A 135 16.06 15.25 12.29
C ASN A 135 15.48 15.79 10.97
N ALA A 136 16.30 16.38 10.11
CA ALA A 136 15.89 16.89 8.80
C ALA A 136 15.30 15.76 7.94
N ALA A 137 16.04 14.65 7.78
CA ALA A 137 15.58 13.48 7.04
C ALA A 137 14.25 12.93 7.61
N THR A 138 14.15 12.81 8.93
CA THR A 138 12.90 12.36 9.58
C THR A 138 11.73 13.29 9.25
N GLN A 139 11.92 14.61 9.32
CA GLN A 139 10.86 15.58 9.04
C GLN A 139 10.41 15.56 7.58
N GLU A 140 11.33 15.36 6.63
CA GLU A 140 10.97 15.19 5.22
C GLU A 140 10.14 13.93 4.99
N ILE A 141 10.55 12.80 5.58
CA ILE A 141 9.79 11.55 5.47
C ILE A 141 8.38 11.69 6.10
N ILE A 142 8.27 12.34 7.25
CA ILE A 142 6.95 12.58 7.88
C ILE A 142 6.08 13.47 6.97
N GLN A 143 6.64 14.49 6.34
CA GLN A 143 5.91 15.35 5.40
C GLN A 143 5.46 14.56 4.16
N ALA A 144 6.31 13.70 3.61
CA ALA A 144 5.94 12.83 2.50
C ALA A 144 4.78 11.89 2.87
N PHE A 145 4.83 11.28 4.07
CA PHE A 145 3.75 10.43 4.56
C PHE A 145 2.44 11.19 4.82
N ASN A 146 2.49 12.49 5.17
CA ASN A 146 1.29 13.32 5.28
C ASN A 146 0.58 13.45 3.92
N LEU A 147 1.35 13.67 2.85
CA LEU A 147 0.84 13.74 1.49
C LEU A 147 0.35 12.39 0.96
N VAL A 148 1.08 11.31 1.26
CA VAL A 148 0.62 9.94 0.96
C VAL A 148 -0.73 9.67 1.63
N ASN A 149 -0.89 10.00 2.92
CA ASN A 149 -2.16 9.80 3.62
C ASN A 149 -3.32 10.59 2.99
N LYS A 150 -3.06 11.82 2.50
CA LYS A 150 -4.07 12.59 1.75
C LYS A 150 -4.51 11.89 0.46
N MET A 151 -3.59 11.21 -0.24
CA MET A 151 -3.90 10.44 -1.46
C MET A 151 -4.70 9.15 -1.16
N PHE A 152 -4.44 8.49 -0.03
CA PHE A 152 -5.14 7.27 0.41
C PHE A 152 -6.45 7.53 1.14
N HIS A 153 -6.70 8.76 1.58
CA HIS A 153 -7.92 9.14 2.30
C HIS A 153 -9.24 8.73 1.59
N PRO A 154 -9.41 8.93 0.26
CA PRO A 154 -10.63 8.50 -0.45
C PRO A 154 -10.90 6.99 -0.39
N LEU A 155 -9.89 6.16 -0.10
CA LEU A 155 -10.02 4.71 0.06
C LEU A 155 -10.28 4.27 1.52
N ASN A 156 -10.41 5.24 2.43
CA ASN A 156 -10.46 5.06 3.87
C ASN A 156 -9.29 4.22 4.42
N VAL A 157 -8.10 4.42 3.84
CA VAL A 157 -6.84 3.79 4.27
C VAL A 157 -5.93 4.85 4.88
N THR A 158 -5.49 4.60 6.11
CA THR A 158 -4.46 5.38 6.80
C THR A 158 -3.13 4.63 6.71
N ILE A 159 -2.13 5.25 6.10
CA ILE A 159 -0.76 4.73 6.04
C ILE A 159 -0.04 5.16 7.32
N VAL A 160 0.10 4.23 8.26
CA VAL A 160 0.69 4.47 9.57
C VAL A 160 2.20 4.28 9.50
N LEU A 161 2.96 5.34 9.72
CA LEU A 161 4.42 5.24 9.83
C LEU A 161 4.78 4.63 11.19
N SER A 162 5.25 3.38 11.19
CA SER A 162 5.49 2.62 12.42
C SER A 162 6.89 2.84 12.98
N SER A 163 7.89 2.89 12.11
CA SER A 163 9.28 3.15 12.47
C SER A 163 10.06 3.66 11.27
N LEU A 164 11.17 4.33 11.55
CA LEU A 164 12.09 4.86 10.56
C LEU A 164 13.50 4.38 10.90
N GLU A 165 14.21 3.79 9.94
CA GLU A 165 15.59 3.37 10.10
C GLU A 165 16.48 4.10 9.09
N LEU A 166 17.53 4.72 9.58
CA LEU A 166 18.48 5.52 8.82
C LEU A 166 19.81 4.78 8.75
N TRP A 167 20.23 4.39 7.55
CA TRP A 167 21.55 3.81 7.30
C TRP A 167 22.61 4.89 7.23
N ALA A 168 22.88 5.52 8.38
CA ALA A 168 23.75 6.69 8.50
C ALA A 168 25.24 6.38 8.28
N GLU A 169 25.75 5.21 8.64
CA GLU A 169 27.16 4.85 8.40
C GLU A 169 27.34 4.18 7.03
N ARG A 170 26.63 3.07 6.81
CA ARG A 170 26.70 2.26 5.58
C ARG A 170 25.39 1.55 5.31
N ASP A 171 25.15 1.24 4.05
CA ASP A 171 24.02 0.39 3.66
C ASP A 171 24.18 -1.03 4.24
N LYS A 172 23.08 -1.60 4.76
CA LYS A 172 23.06 -2.97 5.30
C LYS A 172 22.87 -4.03 4.22
N ILE A 173 22.49 -3.62 3.02
CA ILE A 173 22.40 -4.45 1.82
C ILE A 173 23.09 -3.73 0.66
N LEU A 174 23.48 -4.46 -0.37
CA LEU A 174 23.95 -3.81 -1.60
C LEU A 174 22.78 -3.15 -2.32
N THR A 175 22.81 -1.83 -2.40
CA THR A 175 21.75 -1.00 -2.97
C THR A 175 21.97 -0.70 -4.47
N ALA A 176 23.21 -0.74 -4.95
CA ALA A 176 23.60 -0.48 -6.35
C ALA A 176 23.30 -1.66 -7.29
N VAL A 177 22.03 -2.05 -7.40
CA VAL A 177 21.52 -3.11 -8.29
C VAL A 177 20.20 -2.68 -8.93
N ASP A 178 19.68 -3.46 -9.88
CA ASP A 178 18.35 -3.27 -10.47
C ASP A 178 17.24 -3.32 -9.39
N THR A 179 16.10 -2.65 -9.62
CA THR A 179 15.05 -2.54 -8.61
C THR A 179 14.39 -3.84 -8.20
N ASP A 180 14.23 -4.80 -9.11
CA ASP A 180 13.63 -6.09 -8.78
C ASP A 180 14.60 -6.92 -7.93
N GLU A 181 15.90 -6.85 -8.24
CA GLU A 181 16.93 -7.46 -7.43
C GLU A 181 17.05 -6.80 -6.05
N LEU A 182 16.96 -5.47 -6.00
CA LEU A 182 16.99 -4.71 -4.75
C LEU A 182 15.82 -5.10 -3.86
N LEU A 183 14.62 -5.26 -4.43
CA LEU A 183 13.45 -5.74 -3.70
C LEU A 183 13.67 -7.13 -3.10
N GLN A 184 14.24 -8.07 -3.86
CA GLN A 184 14.53 -9.42 -3.36
C GLN A 184 15.54 -9.41 -2.21
N ARG A 185 16.63 -8.63 -2.34
CA ARG A 185 17.63 -8.47 -1.26
C ARG A 185 17.01 -7.83 -0.02
N PHE A 186 16.17 -6.83 -0.21
CA PHE A 186 15.48 -6.15 0.88
C PHE A 186 14.49 -7.06 1.60
N LEU A 187 13.77 -7.93 0.87
CA LEU A 187 12.89 -8.96 1.45
C LEU A 187 13.69 -9.94 2.33
N GLN A 188 14.85 -10.41 1.87
CA GLN A 188 15.72 -11.29 2.66
C GLN A 188 16.22 -10.59 3.94
N TRP A 189 16.69 -9.35 3.82
CA TRP A 189 17.11 -8.55 4.97
C TRP A 189 15.97 -8.30 5.96
N LYS A 190 14.77 -7.95 5.47
CA LYS A 190 13.56 -7.77 6.29
C LYS A 190 13.25 -9.03 7.11
N GLN A 191 13.32 -10.21 6.49
CA GLN A 191 13.04 -11.47 7.18
C GLN A 191 14.02 -11.75 8.32
N LEU A 192 15.30 -11.37 8.17
CA LEU A 192 16.34 -11.59 9.17
C LEU A 192 16.37 -10.50 10.26
N SER A 193 16.29 -9.23 9.86
CA SER A 193 16.52 -8.08 10.75
C SER A 193 15.25 -7.49 11.37
N LEU A 194 14.09 -7.67 10.73
CA LEU A 194 12.81 -7.11 11.19
C LEU A 194 11.86 -8.16 11.78
N ALA A 195 12.33 -9.40 12.01
CA ALA A 195 11.51 -10.53 12.46
C ALA A 195 10.73 -10.25 13.76
N LEU A 196 11.27 -9.41 14.65
CA LEU A 196 10.70 -9.07 15.96
C LEU A 196 9.94 -7.72 15.98
N ARG A 197 9.95 -6.96 14.88
CA ARG A 197 9.36 -5.61 14.83
C ARG A 197 7.98 -5.67 14.19
N ALA A 198 6.95 -5.16 14.87
CA ALA A 198 5.59 -5.17 14.35
C ALA A 198 5.44 -4.17 13.18
N HIS A 199 5.15 -4.68 11.99
CA HIS A 199 4.87 -3.90 10.79
C HIS A 199 4.07 -4.76 9.80
N ASP A 200 3.27 -4.12 8.95
CA ASP A 200 2.50 -4.80 7.90
C ASP A 200 3.30 -4.89 6.59
N ILE A 201 4.09 -3.85 6.31
CA ILE A 201 4.93 -3.73 5.12
C ILE A 201 6.21 -2.95 5.43
N ALA A 202 7.31 -3.27 4.76
CA ALA A 202 8.56 -2.51 4.85
C ALA A 202 8.84 -1.76 3.54
N ALA A 203 9.30 -0.52 3.64
CA ALA A 203 9.62 0.33 2.50
C ALA A 203 11.09 0.77 2.55
N LEU A 204 11.87 0.43 1.52
CA LEU A 204 13.23 0.95 1.34
C LEU A 204 13.19 2.14 0.40
N LEU A 205 13.69 3.27 0.87
CA LEU A 205 13.85 4.51 0.10
C LEU A 205 15.33 4.72 -0.16
N GLY A 206 15.69 4.89 -1.43
CA GLY A 206 17.07 5.10 -1.80
C GLY A 206 17.27 6.20 -2.82
N TYR A 207 18.49 6.69 -2.95
CA TYR A 207 18.85 7.77 -3.90
C TYR A 207 19.87 7.30 -4.94
N ARG A 208 19.69 7.70 -6.21
CA ARG A 208 20.62 7.41 -7.31
C ARG A 208 20.91 8.65 -8.15
N ASP A 209 22.17 8.87 -8.50
CA ASP A 209 22.62 10.02 -9.31
C ASP A 209 22.21 9.95 -10.80
N LYS A 210 21.88 8.77 -11.33
CA LYS A 210 21.46 8.56 -12.73
C LYS A 210 20.37 7.49 -12.81
N GLY A 211 19.29 7.75 -13.54
CA GLY A 211 18.24 6.76 -13.81
C GLY A 211 16.86 7.38 -14.05
N ALA A 212 15.85 6.55 -14.30
CA ALA A 212 14.45 6.95 -14.16
C ALA A 212 13.97 6.66 -12.73
N PHE A 213 12.85 7.25 -12.31
CA PHE A 213 12.18 6.81 -11.09
C PHE A 213 11.80 5.33 -11.21
N MET A 214 12.29 4.52 -10.28
CA MET A 214 12.02 3.10 -10.28
C MET A 214 11.49 2.68 -8.92
N GLY A 215 10.28 2.13 -8.94
CA GLY A 215 9.61 1.59 -7.76
C GLY A 215 9.24 0.14 -8.01
N ALA A 216 9.66 -0.75 -7.11
CA ALA A 216 9.37 -2.18 -7.19
C ALA A 216 8.63 -2.65 -5.94
N THR A 217 7.64 -3.51 -6.13
CA THR A 217 6.93 -4.16 -5.03
C THR A 217 6.30 -5.46 -5.50
N ALA A 218 6.06 -6.37 -4.57
CA ALA A 218 5.31 -7.57 -4.85
C ALA A 218 3.79 -7.23 -4.91
N LEU A 219 3.19 -7.40 -6.09
CA LEU A 219 1.83 -6.96 -6.40
C LEU A 219 0.76 -7.65 -5.53
N GLY A 220 -0.03 -6.87 -4.80
CA GLY A 220 -1.08 -7.38 -3.90
C GLY A 220 -0.53 -8.25 -2.77
N LYS A 221 0.71 -8.03 -2.35
CA LYS A 221 1.38 -8.82 -1.30
C LYS A 221 1.49 -8.07 0.02
N ALA A 222 0.83 -6.90 0.14
CA ALA A 222 0.60 -6.28 1.43
C ALA A 222 0.02 -7.31 2.42
N CYS A 223 0.35 -7.18 3.71
CA CYS A 223 0.01 -8.13 4.79
C CYS A 223 0.69 -9.51 4.75
N GLN A 224 1.40 -9.88 3.67
CA GLN A 224 2.13 -11.16 3.64
C GLN A 224 3.53 -10.98 4.25
N ARG A 225 3.77 -11.55 5.44
CA ARG A 225 5.02 -11.34 6.19
C ARG A 225 6.29 -11.55 5.35
N ASP A 226 6.27 -12.55 4.49
CA ASP A 226 7.37 -12.99 3.63
C ASP A 226 7.55 -12.16 2.34
N ALA A 227 6.50 -11.47 1.87
CA ALA A 227 6.47 -10.78 0.58
C ALA A 227 6.08 -9.28 0.65
N ALA A 228 5.70 -8.77 1.82
CA ALA A 228 5.28 -7.40 2.03
C ALA A 228 6.50 -6.47 2.15
N ALA A 229 7.04 -6.08 1.00
CA ALA A 229 8.02 -5.01 0.89
C ALA A 229 7.84 -4.16 -0.39
N THR A 230 8.33 -2.93 -0.33
CA THR A 230 8.39 -1.99 -1.44
C THR A 230 9.76 -1.33 -1.46
N VAL A 231 10.27 -1.06 -2.65
CA VAL A 231 11.48 -0.26 -2.87
C VAL A 231 11.09 0.94 -3.73
N ALA A 232 11.54 2.13 -3.35
CA ALA A 232 11.37 3.35 -4.12
C ALA A 232 12.74 4.04 -4.26
N LEU A 233 13.21 4.17 -5.51
CA LEU A 233 14.44 4.88 -5.82
C LEU A 233 14.14 6.28 -6.32
N TYR A 234 14.67 7.23 -5.58
CA TYR A 234 14.73 8.66 -5.87
C TYR A 234 15.90 8.95 -6.81
N HIS A 235 15.71 9.90 -7.72
CA HIS A 235 16.74 10.28 -8.69
C HIS A 235 16.69 11.79 -8.98
N GLY A 236 17.84 12.45 -9.03
CA GLY A 236 17.98 13.84 -9.50
C GLY A 236 17.41 14.90 -8.55
N ASN A 237 17.17 16.11 -9.07
CA ASN A 237 16.55 17.23 -8.33
C ASN A 237 15.03 17.10 -8.40
N VAL A 238 14.50 16.32 -7.49
CA VAL A 238 13.07 16.02 -7.44
C VAL A 238 12.44 16.71 -6.23
N THR A 239 11.12 16.86 -6.24
CA THR A 239 10.38 17.50 -5.16
C THR A 239 9.84 16.45 -4.19
N LEU A 240 9.53 16.89 -2.96
CA LEU A 240 8.84 16.05 -1.98
C LEU A 240 7.49 15.51 -2.51
N GLU A 241 6.86 16.24 -3.43
CA GLU A 241 5.65 15.80 -4.13
C GLU A 241 5.90 14.53 -4.93
N SER A 242 6.92 14.49 -5.80
CA SER A 242 7.17 13.32 -6.64
C SER A 242 7.64 12.10 -5.82
N LEU A 243 8.38 12.31 -4.72
CA LEU A 243 8.70 11.23 -3.77
C LEU A 243 7.42 10.65 -3.15
N SER A 244 6.49 11.51 -2.73
CA SER A 244 5.22 11.11 -2.14
C SER A 244 4.35 10.36 -3.14
N VAL A 245 4.32 10.80 -4.41
CA VAL A 245 3.63 10.09 -5.50
C VAL A 245 4.27 8.72 -5.75
N LEU A 246 5.60 8.62 -5.77
CA LEU A 246 6.30 7.35 -5.96
C LEU A 246 5.99 6.37 -4.83
N LEU A 247 6.05 6.84 -3.58
CA LEU A 247 5.66 6.09 -2.38
C LEU A 247 4.22 5.60 -2.47
N ALA A 248 3.29 6.49 -2.81
CA ALA A 248 1.88 6.14 -2.90
C ALA A 248 1.61 5.11 -4.01
N ARG A 249 2.33 5.19 -5.14
CA ARG A 249 2.28 4.17 -6.21
C ARG A 249 2.74 2.81 -5.74
N VAL A 250 3.94 2.71 -5.15
CA VAL A 250 4.48 1.42 -4.74
C VAL A 250 3.62 0.79 -3.64
N LEU A 251 3.11 1.59 -2.69
CA LEU A 251 2.16 1.11 -1.69
C LEU A 251 0.83 0.67 -2.33
N GLY A 252 0.28 1.45 -3.26
CA GLY A 252 -0.96 1.11 -3.99
C GLY A 252 -0.84 -0.20 -4.76
N ARG A 253 0.30 -0.42 -5.43
CA ARG A 253 0.62 -1.71 -6.08
C ARG A 253 0.72 -2.85 -5.08
N SER A 254 1.32 -2.62 -3.92
CA SER A 254 1.35 -3.64 -2.86
C SER A 254 -0.04 -3.99 -2.34
N LEU A 255 -0.98 -3.03 -2.39
CA LEU A 255 -2.41 -3.19 -2.09
C LEU A 255 -3.24 -3.70 -3.29
N GLY A 256 -2.58 -4.16 -4.35
CA GLY A 256 -3.23 -4.85 -5.48
C GLY A 256 -3.64 -3.97 -6.66
N MET A 257 -3.39 -2.66 -6.61
CA MET A 257 -3.73 -1.75 -7.71
C MET A 257 -2.76 -1.94 -8.88
N SER A 258 -3.29 -2.10 -10.09
CA SER A 258 -2.47 -2.25 -11.30
C SER A 258 -1.91 -0.90 -11.78
N ALA A 259 -0.78 -0.93 -12.51
CA ALA A 259 -0.32 0.24 -13.24
C ALA A 259 -1.28 0.51 -14.40
N GLU A 260 -1.63 1.77 -14.64
CA GLU A 260 -2.64 2.10 -15.66
C GLU A 260 -2.09 1.86 -17.07
N GLY A 261 -2.76 0.99 -17.84
CA GLY A 261 -2.40 0.67 -19.23
C GLY A 261 -3.58 0.73 -20.22
N SER A 262 -4.77 1.15 -19.80
CA SER A 262 -5.98 1.15 -20.64
C SER A 262 -6.65 2.53 -20.72
N ARG A 263 -7.15 2.88 -21.91
CA ARG A 263 -7.85 4.15 -22.24
C ARG A 263 -9.21 4.34 -21.53
N ALA A 264 -9.65 3.40 -20.69
CA ALA A 264 -10.97 3.41 -20.06
C ALA A 264 -10.96 3.78 -18.56
N CYS A 265 -9.82 4.08 -17.96
CA CYS A 265 -9.72 4.46 -16.55
C CYS A 265 -9.77 5.99 -16.40
N SER A 266 -10.58 6.48 -15.46
CA SER A 266 -10.73 7.91 -15.17
C SER A 266 -10.60 8.18 -13.68
N CYS A 267 -10.02 9.32 -13.32
CA CYS A 267 -9.90 9.82 -11.95
C CYS A 267 -10.48 11.24 -11.86
N ALA A 268 -10.76 11.70 -10.63
CA ALA A 268 -11.33 13.03 -10.40
C ALA A 268 -10.36 14.19 -10.73
N GLY A 269 -9.05 13.92 -10.78
CA GLY A 269 -8.03 14.90 -11.14
C GLY A 269 -7.60 14.76 -12.61
N ARG A 270 -6.84 15.75 -13.09
CA ARG A 270 -6.27 15.73 -14.45
C ARG A 270 -5.30 14.57 -14.67
N VAL A 271 -4.58 14.18 -13.61
CA VAL A 271 -3.56 13.13 -13.68
C VAL A 271 -3.85 12.07 -12.62
N CYS A 272 -4.00 10.83 -13.06
CA CYS A 272 -4.27 9.71 -12.18
C CYS A 272 -2.99 9.21 -11.51
N LEU A 273 -3.09 8.89 -10.22
CA LEU A 273 -1.92 8.58 -9.39
C LEU A 273 -1.10 7.43 -9.95
N MET A 274 -1.75 6.40 -10.51
CA MET A 274 -1.12 5.18 -11.04
C MET A 274 -0.70 5.30 -12.52
N GLY A 275 -1.00 6.41 -13.19
CA GLY A 275 -0.70 6.62 -14.62
C GLY A 275 0.70 7.20 -14.86
N PRO A 276 1.40 6.89 -15.95
CA PRO A 276 2.85 7.12 -16.11
C PRO A 276 3.32 8.56 -15.82
N VAL A 277 2.51 9.57 -16.18
CA VAL A 277 2.87 11.01 -16.09
C VAL A 277 2.85 11.57 -14.67
N ALA A 278 2.21 10.93 -13.68
CA ALA A 278 2.01 11.57 -12.38
C ALA A 278 3.27 11.90 -11.57
N LEU A 279 4.41 11.24 -11.85
CA LEU A 279 5.70 11.56 -11.22
C LEU A 279 6.35 12.86 -11.74
N HIS A 280 5.95 13.30 -12.94
CA HIS A 280 6.51 14.44 -13.66
C HIS A 280 5.47 15.56 -13.82
N SER A 281 4.49 15.61 -12.91
CA SER A 281 3.41 16.58 -12.99
C SER A 281 3.07 17.10 -11.61
N SER A 282 3.00 18.43 -11.48
CA SER A 282 2.59 19.10 -10.26
C SER A 282 1.06 19.06 -10.08
N GLY A 283 0.60 19.27 -8.85
CA GLY A 283 -0.82 19.39 -8.50
C GLY A 283 -1.42 18.13 -7.87
N ALA A 284 -2.68 18.23 -7.48
CA ALA A 284 -3.38 17.16 -6.77
C ALA A 284 -3.58 15.92 -7.67
N LYS A 285 -3.30 14.75 -7.11
CA LYS A 285 -3.44 13.44 -7.79
C LYS A 285 -4.47 12.59 -7.08
N ALA A 286 -5.22 11.80 -7.83
CA ALA A 286 -6.24 10.90 -7.31
C ALA A 286 -6.13 9.50 -7.93
N PHE A 287 -6.53 8.49 -7.18
CA PHE A 287 -6.72 7.14 -7.72
C PHE A 287 -7.84 7.13 -8.76
N SER A 288 -7.68 6.34 -9.82
CA SER A 288 -8.72 6.11 -10.81
C SER A 288 -9.76 5.11 -10.33
N ASN A 289 -10.92 5.11 -10.99
CA ASN A 289 -11.96 4.10 -10.81
C ASN A 289 -11.42 2.65 -10.95
N CYS A 290 -10.48 2.41 -11.86
CA CYS A 290 -9.81 1.12 -12.01
C CYS A 290 -8.98 0.76 -10.78
N SER A 291 -8.20 1.70 -10.26
CA SER A 291 -7.39 1.50 -9.04
C SER A 291 -8.29 1.16 -7.84
N VAL A 292 -9.43 1.86 -7.70
CA VAL A 292 -10.41 1.58 -6.64
C VAL A 292 -10.95 0.16 -6.77
N ARG A 293 -11.36 -0.26 -7.98
CA ARG A 293 -11.88 -1.61 -8.23
C ARG A 293 -10.87 -2.71 -7.96
N ASP A 294 -9.61 -2.49 -8.35
CA ASP A 294 -8.53 -3.44 -8.09
C ASP A 294 -8.29 -3.60 -6.58
N PHE A 295 -8.30 -2.50 -5.84
CA PHE A 295 -8.21 -2.52 -4.38
C PHE A 295 -9.40 -3.23 -3.73
N GLU A 296 -10.63 -3.00 -4.19
CA GLU A 296 -11.80 -3.74 -3.71
C GLU A 296 -11.68 -5.24 -3.97
N THR A 297 -11.15 -5.61 -5.14
CA THR A 297 -10.91 -7.02 -5.50
C THR A 297 -9.86 -7.63 -4.58
N PHE A 298 -8.78 -6.91 -4.28
CA PHE A 298 -7.76 -7.31 -3.31
C PHE A 298 -8.36 -7.56 -1.92
N LEU A 299 -9.26 -6.69 -1.45
CA LEU A 299 -9.95 -6.87 -0.16
C LEU A 299 -10.90 -8.07 -0.18
N ARG A 300 -11.68 -8.25 -1.25
CA ARG A 300 -12.61 -9.40 -1.39
C ARG A 300 -11.88 -10.75 -1.44
N GLN A 301 -10.65 -10.75 -1.95
CA GLN A 301 -9.77 -11.92 -1.94
C GLN A 301 -9.18 -12.20 -0.54
N GLY A 302 -9.55 -11.49 0.53
CA GLY A 302 -9.00 -11.74 1.87
C GLY A 302 -7.52 -11.41 2.02
N ARG A 303 -6.87 -10.80 1.03
CA ARG A 303 -5.42 -10.53 1.05
C ARG A 303 -5.03 -9.36 1.95
N GLY A 304 -6.00 -8.57 2.39
CA GLY A 304 -5.83 -7.37 3.20
C GLY A 304 -6.12 -7.52 4.69
N THR A 305 -6.04 -8.73 5.27
CA THR A 305 -6.43 -8.97 6.68
C THR A 305 -5.75 -8.05 7.69
N CYS A 306 -4.46 -7.74 7.51
CA CYS A 306 -3.73 -6.85 8.41
C CYS A 306 -4.30 -5.42 8.45
N LEU A 307 -4.95 -4.98 7.36
CA LEU A 307 -5.46 -3.61 7.23
C LEU A 307 -6.59 -3.29 8.22
N PHE A 308 -7.25 -4.32 8.75
CA PHE A 308 -8.37 -4.15 9.68
C PHE A 308 -7.92 -4.10 11.15
N HIS A 309 -6.62 -4.30 11.42
CA HIS A 309 -6.04 -4.22 12.75
C HIS A 309 -5.29 -2.89 12.93
N SER A 310 -5.82 -2.00 13.77
CA SER A 310 -5.11 -0.76 14.09
C SER A 310 -3.86 -1.04 14.94
N PRO A 311 -2.66 -0.56 14.54
CA PRO A 311 -1.41 -0.76 15.31
C PRO A 311 -1.46 -0.22 16.74
N ARG A 312 -2.32 0.78 16.98
CA ARG A 312 -2.53 1.41 18.28
C ARG A 312 -3.25 0.52 19.29
N ARG A 313 -3.95 -0.53 18.85
CA ARG A 313 -4.58 -1.50 19.75
C ARG A 313 -3.59 -2.43 20.44
N SER A 314 -2.42 -2.66 19.86
CA SER A 314 -1.55 -3.74 20.32
C SER A 314 -0.80 -3.44 21.61
N ARG A 315 -0.44 -2.18 21.91
CA ARG A 315 0.32 -1.83 23.13
C ARG A 315 0.10 -0.37 23.54
N VAL A 316 -1.12 -0.01 23.93
CA VAL A 316 -1.34 1.21 24.72
C VAL A 316 -0.48 1.07 25.98
N SER A 317 0.65 1.77 26.01
CA SER A 317 1.41 1.96 27.23
C SER A 317 0.46 2.56 28.25
N PRO A 318 0.39 2.07 29.51
CA PRO A 318 -0.55 2.58 30.53
C PRO A 318 -0.45 4.08 30.84
N ARG A 319 0.47 4.80 30.18
CA ARG A 319 0.79 6.22 30.35
C ARG A 319 0.34 7.13 29.20
N ALA A 320 -0.11 6.61 28.06
CA ALA A 320 -0.68 7.46 27.00
C ALA A 320 -2.14 7.80 27.37
N ARG A 321 -2.48 9.10 27.49
CA ARG A 321 -3.86 9.53 27.72
C ARG A 321 -4.65 9.29 26.44
N ALA A 322 -5.77 8.58 26.53
CA ALA A 322 -6.73 8.42 25.45
C ALA A 322 -7.13 9.80 24.88
N VAL A 323 -7.18 9.91 23.55
CA VAL A 323 -7.48 11.15 22.83
C VAL A 323 -8.78 10.99 22.07
N CYS A 324 -9.85 11.45 22.70
CA CYS A 324 -11.17 11.39 22.11
C CYS A 324 -11.27 12.25 20.84
N GLY A 325 -11.73 11.62 19.76
CA GLY A 325 -12.04 12.25 18.48
C GLY A 325 -11.01 11.98 17.40
N ASN A 326 -10.18 10.95 17.57
CA ASN A 326 -9.16 10.52 16.62
C ASN A 326 -9.60 9.33 15.76
N GLY A 327 -10.84 8.86 15.93
CA GLY A 327 -11.46 7.74 15.23
C GLY A 327 -11.05 6.36 15.76
N LEU A 328 -10.33 6.28 16.88
CA LEU A 328 -9.87 5.04 17.49
C LEU A 328 -10.40 4.91 18.92
N VAL A 329 -11.02 3.78 19.23
CA VAL A 329 -11.44 3.48 20.61
C VAL A 329 -10.24 3.07 21.46
N GLU A 330 -9.83 3.96 22.38
CA GLU A 330 -8.72 3.77 23.33
C GLU A 330 -9.20 3.36 24.74
N PRO A 331 -8.32 2.89 25.65
CA PRO A 331 -8.72 2.56 27.02
C PRO A 331 -9.34 3.74 27.76
N GLY A 332 -10.61 3.59 28.16
CA GLY A 332 -11.41 4.64 28.81
C GLY A 332 -12.51 5.22 27.90
N GLU A 333 -12.45 4.95 26.60
CA GLU A 333 -13.45 5.33 25.62
C GLU A 333 -14.38 4.16 25.29
N GLN A 334 -15.63 4.46 24.95
CA GLN A 334 -16.60 3.45 24.52
C GLN A 334 -16.76 3.42 22.99
N CYS A 335 -16.52 4.55 22.36
CA CYS A 335 -16.61 4.77 20.92
C CYS A 335 -15.76 5.99 20.55
N ASP A 336 -15.38 6.11 19.28
CA ASP A 336 -14.77 7.31 18.75
C ASP A 336 -15.28 7.47 17.30
N CYS A 337 -15.98 8.59 17.05
CA CYS A 337 -16.59 8.92 15.76
C CYS A 337 -15.75 9.92 14.94
N GLY A 338 -14.52 10.23 15.37
CA GLY A 338 -13.67 11.24 14.74
C GLY A 338 -13.90 12.63 15.34
N SER A 339 -13.75 13.65 14.51
CA SER A 339 -13.88 15.05 14.93
C SER A 339 -15.26 15.37 15.53
N ALA A 340 -15.36 16.48 16.27
CA ALA A 340 -16.62 16.91 16.88
C ALA A 340 -17.76 17.11 15.84
N GLU A 341 -17.40 17.53 14.62
CA GLU A 341 -18.30 17.69 13.47
C GLU A 341 -18.80 16.35 12.93
N GLU A 342 -17.91 15.36 12.79
CA GLU A 342 -18.28 14.01 12.36
C GLU A 342 -19.17 13.32 13.42
N CYS A 343 -18.87 13.52 14.70
CA CYS A 343 -19.65 12.99 15.82
C CYS A 343 -21.05 13.63 15.97
N LEU A 344 -21.27 14.84 15.44
CA LEU A 344 -22.61 15.45 15.41
C LEU A 344 -23.56 14.63 14.52
N HIS A 345 -23.05 14.06 13.43
CA HIS A 345 -23.82 13.24 12.50
C HIS A 345 -23.87 11.75 12.89
N ASP A 346 -22.98 11.28 13.77
CA ASP A 346 -22.99 9.89 14.25
C ASP A 346 -24.23 9.60 15.12
N LYS A 347 -24.89 8.45 14.93
CA LYS A 347 -26.13 8.11 15.64
C LYS A 347 -25.90 7.42 17.00
N CYS A 348 -24.70 6.92 17.24
CA CYS A 348 -24.39 5.98 18.31
C CYS A 348 -23.35 6.52 19.30
N CYS A 349 -22.49 7.45 18.89
CA CYS A 349 -21.41 8.00 19.69
C CYS A 349 -21.58 9.51 19.91
N THR A 350 -21.13 9.99 21.08
CA THR A 350 -21.04 11.42 21.41
C THR A 350 -19.64 11.95 21.11
N ASN A 351 -19.50 13.27 21.00
CA ASN A 351 -18.21 13.97 20.92
C ASN A 351 -17.34 13.85 22.20
N THR A 352 -17.82 13.11 23.21
CA THR A 352 -17.11 12.77 24.45
C THR A 352 -16.68 11.30 24.49
N CYS A 353 -16.71 10.61 23.33
CA CYS A 353 -16.30 9.22 23.16
C CYS A 353 -17.06 8.24 24.05
N ARG A 354 -18.35 8.54 24.24
CA ARG A 354 -19.30 7.71 24.97
C ARG A 354 -20.50 7.34 24.10
N PHE A 355 -21.11 6.22 24.42
CA PHE A 355 -22.32 5.81 23.73
C PHE A 355 -23.47 6.77 24.04
N LYS A 356 -24.23 7.13 23.00
CA LYS A 356 -25.53 7.78 23.15
C LYS A 356 -26.49 6.83 23.89
N ARG A 357 -27.50 7.41 24.55
CA ARG A 357 -28.45 6.64 25.37
C ARG A 357 -29.09 5.51 24.55
N GLY A 358 -28.94 4.27 25.03
CA GLY A 358 -29.47 3.07 24.37
C GLY A 358 -28.52 2.41 23.36
N ALA A 359 -27.40 3.03 22.98
CA ALA A 359 -26.41 2.43 22.11
C ALA A 359 -25.52 1.42 22.87
N LYS A 360 -25.27 0.27 22.26
CA LYS A 360 -24.35 -0.78 22.75
C LYS A 360 -23.08 -0.90 21.92
N CYS A 361 -23.10 -0.37 20.70
CA CYS A 361 -21.97 -0.31 19.80
C CYS A 361 -22.07 0.95 18.95
N SER A 362 -20.95 1.37 18.38
CA SER A 362 -20.89 2.48 17.41
C SER A 362 -20.31 2.06 16.07
N SER A 363 -19.29 1.20 16.08
CA SER A 363 -18.55 0.78 14.89
C SER A 363 -18.29 -0.73 14.87
N GLY A 364 -17.92 -1.26 13.70
CA GLY A 364 -17.57 -2.66 13.48
C GLY A 364 -18.63 -3.47 12.72
N LEU A 365 -18.19 -4.57 12.08
CA LEU A 365 -19.02 -5.42 11.21
C LEU A 365 -20.20 -6.08 11.93
N CYS A 366 -20.14 -6.19 13.26
CA CYS A 366 -21.17 -6.73 14.13
C CYS A 366 -22.04 -5.65 14.79
N CYS A 367 -21.93 -4.38 14.37
CA CYS A 367 -22.81 -3.31 14.82
C CYS A 367 -23.85 -2.96 13.75
N ARG A 368 -25.13 -2.86 14.13
CA ARG A 368 -26.19 -2.40 13.24
C ARG A 368 -27.17 -1.52 14.03
N GLY A 369 -27.34 -0.28 13.60
CA GLY A 369 -28.26 0.66 14.27
C GLY A 369 -27.96 0.84 15.76
N CYS A 370 -26.67 0.99 16.10
CA CYS A 370 -26.18 1.12 17.47
C CYS A 370 -26.42 -0.10 18.40
N GLN A 371 -26.84 -1.25 17.84
CA GLN A 371 -27.02 -2.50 18.56
C GLN A 371 -26.11 -3.59 18.00
N PHE A 372 -25.73 -4.54 18.86
CA PHE A 372 -25.04 -5.73 18.40
C PHE A 372 -25.95 -6.52 17.46
N LYS A 373 -25.38 -6.97 16.35
CA LYS A 373 -26.02 -8.01 15.53
C LYS A 373 -26.23 -9.23 16.40
N ARG A 374 -27.28 -10.00 16.09
CA ARG A 374 -27.60 -11.23 16.82
C ARG A 374 -26.41 -12.20 16.78
N LYS A 375 -26.27 -13.00 17.84
CA LYS A 375 -25.31 -14.10 17.87
C LYS A 375 -25.51 -14.98 16.64
N ASN A 376 -24.43 -15.47 16.05
CA ASN A 376 -24.42 -16.26 14.83
C ASN A 376 -24.80 -15.50 13.54
N ALA A 377 -24.89 -14.17 13.57
CA ALA A 377 -24.97 -13.39 12.34
C ALA A 377 -23.60 -13.37 11.63
N VAL A 378 -23.56 -13.71 10.34
CA VAL A 378 -22.31 -13.67 9.54
C VAL A 378 -21.80 -12.23 9.49
N CYS A 379 -20.56 -12.01 9.91
CA CYS A 379 -19.88 -10.72 9.79
C CYS A 379 -18.84 -10.70 8.67
N ARG A 380 -18.15 -11.83 8.44
CA ARG A 380 -17.27 -12.02 7.29
C ARG A 380 -17.65 -13.34 6.62
N PRO A 381 -18.04 -13.32 5.32
CA PRO A 381 -18.23 -14.55 4.56
C PRO A 381 -16.87 -15.16 4.21
N ALA A 382 -16.83 -16.48 4.04
CA ALA A 382 -15.64 -17.16 3.53
C ALA A 382 -15.26 -16.64 2.13
N ALA A 383 -14.01 -16.23 1.97
CA ALA A 383 -13.43 -15.80 0.70
C ALA A 383 -13.17 -16.97 -0.25
N ASP A 384 -12.88 -18.15 0.31
CA ASP A 384 -12.74 -19.43 -0.40
C ASP A 384 -13.66 -20.46 0.24
N ALA A 385 -14.53 -21.08 -0.56
CA ALA A 385 -15.55 -21.99 -0.04
C ALA A 385 -14.99 -23.29 0.57
N GLN A 386 -13.73 -23.65 0.25
CA GLN A 386 -13.09 -24.88 0.75
C GLN A 386 -12.02 -24.59 1.79
N CYS A 387 -11.33 -23.45 1.68
CA CYS A 387 -10.17 -23.16 2.51
C CYS A 387 -10.38 -22.04 3.54
N ASP A 388 -11.47 -21.30 3.46
CA ASP A 388 -11.76 -20.18 4.38
C ASP A 388 -13.04 -20.46 5.18
N LEU A 389 -13.08 -20.00 6.43
CA LEU A 389 -14.21 -20.22 7.33
C LEU A 389 -14.97 -18.91 7.55
N PRO A 390 -16.31 -18.89 7.49
CA PRO A 390 -17.04 -17.67 7.81
C PRO A 390 -16.98 -17.35 9.30
N GLU A 391 -16.85 -16.08 9.67
CA GLU A 391 -16.96 -15.63 11.05
C GLU A 391 -18.33 -15.07 11.37
N PHE A 392 -18.69 -15.29 12.62
CA PHE A 392 -19.99 -14.98 13.15
C PHE A 392 -19.89 -14.03 14.34
N CYS A 393 -20.81 -13.07 14.40
CA CYS A 393 -20.95 -12.18 15.54
C CYS A 393 -21.25 -12.97 16.82
N SER A 394 -20.59 -12.60 17.92
CA SER A 394 -20.83 -13.20 19.24
C SER A 394 -22.19 -12.82 19.83
N GLY A 395 -22.80 -11.73 19.35
CA GLY A 395 -23.99 -11.10 19.94
C GLY A 395 -23.70 -10.17 21.11
N SER A 396 -22.44 -10.08 21.54
CA SER A 396 -21.99 -9.28 22.69
C SER A 396 -20.92 -8.25 22.35
N SER A 397 -20.48 -8.20 21.09
CA SER A 397 -19.46 -7.27 20.59
C SER A 397 -19.86 -6.69 19.23
N GLY A 398 -19.44 -5.45 18.99
CA GLY A 398 -19.59 -4.77 17.70
C GLY A 398 -18.51 -5.18 16.68
N SER A 399 -17.43 -5.81 17.14
CA SER A 399 -16.35 -6.30 16.28
C SER A 399 -16.61 -7.73 15.80
N CYS A 400 -16.20 -8.03 14.57
CA CYS A 400 -16.15 -9.42 14.10
C CYS A 400 -14.98 -10.15 14.79
N PRO A 401 -15.10 -11.43 15.13
CA PRO A 401 -13.97 -12.23 15.60
C PRO A 401 -12.78 -12.23 14.63
N PRO A 402 -11.57 -12.60 15.10
CA PRO A 402 -10.42 -12.76 14.23
C PRO A 402 -10.69 -13.76 13.10
N ASP A 403 -10.15 -13.46 11.92
CA ASP A 403 -10.21 -14.30 10.72
C ASP A 403 -9.52 -15.65 10.98
N VAL A 404 -10.24 -16.74 10.72
CA VAL A 404 -9.74 -18.11 10.83
C VAL A 404 -10.01 -18.86 9.53
N TYR A 405 -9.09 -19.73 9.17
CA TYR A 405 -9.17 -20.51 7.93
C TYR A 405 -8.81 -21.97 8.16
N VAL A 406 -9.13 -22.80 7.17
CA VAL A 406 -8.80 -24.23 7.18
C VAL A 406 -7.29 -24.39 7.21
N GLN A 407 -6.81 -25.31 8.05
CA GLN A 407 -5.39 -25.55 8.27
C GLN A 407 -4.61 -25.71 6.96
N ASP A 408 -3.44 -25.07 6.90
CA ASP A 408 -2.53 -25.18 5.77
C ASP A 408 -2.15 -26.65 5.50
N GLY A 409 -2.23 -27.05 4.23
CA GLY A 409 -2.00 -28.42 3.77
C GLY A 409 -3.26 -29.28 3.64
N HIS A 410 -4.43 -28.81 4.09
CA HIS A 410 -5.69 -29.54 3.89
C HIS A 410 -6.05 -29.61 2.40
N ASP A 411 -6.52 -30.76 1.92
CA ASP A 411 -6.88 -30.94 0.51
C ASP A 411 -8.07 -30.04 0.10
N CYS A 412 -7.99 -29.50 -1.12
CA CYS A 412 -9.07 -28.75 -1.78
C CYS A 412 -9.12 -29.10 -3.27
N GLU A 413 -10.18 -28.68 -3.96
CA GLU A 413 -10.43 -29.00 -5.38
C GLU A 413 -10.33 -30.50 -5.69
N ARG A 414 -11.02 -31.31 -4.88
CA ARG A 414 -11.04 -32.78 -4.98
C ARG A 414 -9.63 -33.41 -4.94
N GLY A 415 -8.72 -32.82 -4.17
CA GLY A 415 -7.34 -33.29 -4.01
C GLY A 415 -6.36 -32.80 -5.10
N SER A 416 -6.80 -31.91 -5.99
CA SER A 416 -5.91 -31.28 -6.99
C SER A 416 -5.15 -30.05 -6.44
N GLY A 417 -5.50 -29.59 -5.25
CA GLY A 417 -4.82 -28.51 -4.55
C GLY A 417 -4.85 -28.70 -3.04
N TYR A 418 -4.18 -27.78 -2.35
CA TYR A 418 -4.17 -27.72 -0.90
C TYR A 418 -4.48 -26.30 -0.41
N CYS A 419 -5.08 -26.21 0.76
CA CYS A 419 -5.33 -24.95 1.43
C CYS A 419 -4.02 -24.35 1.92
N TYR A 420 -3.82 -23.07 1.65
CA TYR A 420 -2.71 -22.31 2.19
C TYR A 420 -3.16 -20.86 2.42
N ARG A 421 -3.12 -20.42 3.69
CA ARG A 421 -3.56 -19.10 4.15
C ARG A 421 -4.97 -18.73 3.68
N GLY A 422 -5.92 -19.64 3.86
CA GLY A 422 -7.33 -19.40 3.52
C GLY A 422 -7.69 -19.54 2.04
N HIS A 423 -6.76 -19.96 1.19
CA HIS A 423 -7.02 -20.13 -0.24
C HIS A 423 -6.61 -21.49 -0.76
N CYS A 424 -7.40 -22.02 -1.69
CA CYS A 424 -7.04 -23.23 -2.40
C CYS A 424 -5.92 -22.95 -3.42
N GLN A 425 -4.75 -23.55 -3.18
CA GLN A 425 -3.61 -23.56 -4.09
C GLN A 425 -3.75 -24.75 -5.04
N SER A 426 -4.44 -24.54 -6.16
CA SER A 426 -4.58 -25.52 -7.24
C SER A 426 -3.99 -24.96 -8.53
N LEU A 427 -3.16 -25.76 -9.19
CA LEU A 427 -2.57 -25.41 -10.49
C LEU A 427 -3.65 -25.26 -11.56
N ASP A 428 -4.73 -26.05 -11.49
CA ASP A 428 -5.88 -25.92 -12.37
C ASP A 428 -6.56 -24.57 -12.18
N LEU A 429 -6.85 -24.19 -10.93
CA LEU A 429 -7.42 -22.87 -10.64
C LEU A 429 -6.49 -21.73 -11.07
N GLN A 430 -5.17 -21.89 -10.92
CA GLN A 430 -4.20 -20.90 -11.35
C GLN A 430 -4.21 -20.73 -12.88
N CYS A 431 -4.26 -21.83 -13.63
CA CYS A 431 -4.40 -21.82 -15.07
C CYS A 431 -5.73 -21.17 -15.52
N GLN A 432 -6.83 -21.48 -14.84
CA GLN A 432 -8.14 -20.90 -15.16
C GLN A 432 -8.19 -19.38 -14.96
N ARG A 433 -7.56 -18.87 -13.88
CA ARG A 433 -7.46 -17.43 -13.61
C ARG A 433 -6.61 -16.70 -14.64
N LEU A 434 -5.57 -17.36 -15.14
CA LEU A 434 -4.60 -16.77 -16.05
C LEU A 434 -5.04 -16.81 -17.52
N TYR A 435 -5.52 -17.96 -17.99
CA TYR A 435 -5.80 -18.22 -19.40
C TYR A 435 -7.29 -18.39 -19.73
N GLY A 436 -8.16 -18.37 -18.72
CA GLY A 436 -9.61 -18.54 -18.87
C GLY A 436 -10.11 -19.90 -18.39
N LYS A 437 -11.43 -20.03 -18.20
CA LYS A 437 -12.07 -21.16 -17.50
C LYS A 437 -11.78 -22.54 -18.12
N ASP A 438 -11.48 -22.60 -19.40
CA ASP A 438 -11.24 -23.87 -20.09
C ASP A 438 -9.79 -24.36 -19.95
N SER A 439 -8.87 -23.51 -19.49
CA SER A 439 -7.49 -23.88 -19.25
C SER A 439 -7.31 -24.68 -17.97
N LYS A 440 -6.42 -25.67 -18.03
CA LYS A 440 -6.13 -26.59 -16.91
C LYS A 440 -4.63 -26.76 -16.71
N ASN A 441 -4.24 -27.29 -15.57
CA ASN A 441 -2.87 -27.68 -15.30
C ASN A 441 -2.36 -28.64 -16.38
N ALA A 442 -1.16 -28.39 -16.88
CA ALA A 442 -0.60 -29.21 -17.94
C ALA A 442 -0.11 -30.59 -17.45
N PRO A 443 -0.12 -31.62 -18.30
CA PRO A 443 0.54 -32.88 -17.99
C PRO A 443 2.06 -32.70 -17.85
N VAL A 444 2.72 -33.63 -17.15
CA VAL A 444 4.18 -33.57 -16.88
C VAL A 444 5.00 -33.39 -18.15
N VAL A 445 4.57 -33.97 -19.27
CA VAL A 445 5.28 -33.86 -20.56
C VAL A 445 5.39 -32.40 -21.05
N CYS A 446 4.41 -31.54 -20.75
CA CYS A 446 4.50 -30.12 -21.08
C CYS A 446 5.52 -29.40 -20.18
N TYR A 447 5.56 -29.77 -18.89
CA TYR A 447 6.54 -29.24 -17.95
C TYR A 447 7.95 -29.69 -18.33
N GLU A 448 8.13 -30.96 -18.69
CA GLU A 448 9.40 -31.51 -19.16
C GLU A 448 9.91 -30.79 -20.40
N GLU A 449 9.05 -30.56 -21.39
CA GLU A 449 9.44 -29.85 -22.62
C GLU A 449 9.77 -28.38 -22.37
N ILE A 450 8.93 -27.67 -21.62
CA ILE A 450 9.07 -26.22 -21.47
C ILE A 450 10.05 -25.87 -20.35
N ASN A 451 9.90 -26.41 -19.15
CA ASN A 451 10.75 -26.05 -18.00
C ASN A 451 12.20 -26.56 -18.09
N SER A 452 12.51 -27.40 -19.08
CA SER A 452 13.88 -27.81 -19.39
C SER A 452 14.61 -26.82 -20.32
N GLN A 453 13.91 -25.87 -20.95
CA GLN A 453 14.49 -24.94 -21.94
C GLN A 453 15.44 -23.90 -21.33
N LYS A 454 15.37 -23.66 -20.02
CA LYS A 454 16.18 -22.66 -19.29
C LYS A 454 16.03 -21.26 -19.90
N ASP A 455 14.81 -20.86 -20.21
CA ASP A 455 14.53 -19.55 -20.79
C ASP A 455 13.47 -18.80 -19.97
N ARG A 456 13.09 -17.60 -20.45
CA ARG A 456 12.08 -16.78 -19.77
C ARG A 456 10.69 -17.41 -19.73
N PHE A 457 10.41 -18.47 -20.49
CA PHE A 457 9.11 -19.14 -20.53
C PHE A 457 9.11 -20.47 -19.78
N GLY A 458 10.25 -21.12 -19.60
CA GLY A 458 10.39 -22.35 -18.86
C GLY A 458 11.68 -22.43 -18.07
N ASN A 459 11.54 -22.41 -16.74
CA ASN A 459 12.66 -22.41 -15.80
C ASN A 459 12.20 -22.77 -14.38
N CYS A 460 13.16 -23.11 -13.52
CA CYS A 460 12.97 -23.25 -12.07
C CYS A 460 13.50 -22.03 -11.30
N GLY A 461 13.24 -20.84 -11.84
CA GLY A 461 13.71 -19.57 -11.31
C GLY A 461 14.96 -19.05 -12.01
N PHE A 462 15.30 -17.83 -11.65
CA PHE A 462 16.40 -17.07 -12.21
C PHE A 462 17.46 -16.83 -11.14
N GLN A 463 18.72 -17.20 -11.44
CA GLN A 463 19.86 -16.95 -10.57
C GLN A 463 20.82 -15.98 -11.25
N ARG A 464 21.17 -14.88 -10.57
CA ARG A 464 22.09 -13.87 -11.11
C ARG A 464 23.47 -14.49 -11.39
N GLY A 465 24.00 -14.25 -12.58
CA GLY A 465 25.27 -14.82 -13.05
C GLY A 465 25.18 -16.22 -13.66
N ARG A 466 24.13 -16.99 -13.36
CA ARG A 466 23.86 -18.31 -13.95
C ARG A 466 22.65 -18.35 -14.89
N GLY A 467 21.89 -17.26 -14.95
CA GLY A 467 20.68 -17.14 -15.78
C GLY A 467 19.51 -17.96 -15.26
N TYR A 468 18.60 -18.31 -16.16
CA TYR A 468 17.49 -19.22 -15.87
C TYR A 468 18.01 -20.62 -15.56
N GLN A 469 17.53 -21.20 -14.46
CA GLN A 469 17.94 -22.53 -14.03
C GLN A 469 17.01 -23.59 -14.62
N PRO A 470 17.55 -24.75 -15.06
CA PRO A 470 16.72 -25.89 -15.40
C PRO A 470 16.04 -26.42 -14.15
N CYS A 471 14.85 -26.97 -14.34
CA CYS A 471 14.22 -27.76 -13.30
C CYS A 471 14.86 -29.14 -13.21
N ALA A 472 15.11 -29.60 -11.98
CA ALA A 472 15.34 -31.02 -11.75
C ALA A 472 14.03 -31.78 -12.04
N TRP A 473 14.13 -33.07 -12.39
CA TRP A 473 12.96 -33.87 -12.77
C TRP A 473 11.84 -33.86 -11.70
N ARG A 474 12.21 -33.89 -10.40
CA ARG A 474 11.27 -33.82 -9.27
C ARG A 474 10.61 -32.43 -9.11
N ASP A 475 11.27 -31.40 -9.59
CA ASP A 475 10.89 -29.98 -9.41
C ASP A 475 10.23 -29.39 -10.66
N LEU A 476 10.04 -30.18 -11.71
CA LEU A 476 9.43 -29.72 -12.98
C LEU A 476 8.12 -28.97 -12.77
N ARG A 477 7.27 -29.43 -11.83
CA ARG A 477 5.98 -28.80 -11.49
C ARG A 477 6.09 -27.64 -10.48
N CYS A 478 7.27 -27.45 -9.88
CA CYS A 478 7.56 -26.35 -8.94
C CYS A 478 8.20 -25.15 -9.63
N GLY A 479 8.61 -25.31 -10.89
CA GLY A 479 9.11 -24.22 -11.73
C GLY A 479 7.98 -23.33 -12.25
N LYS A 480 8.17 -22.82 -13.46
CA LYS A 480 7.18 -21.98 -14.13
C LYS A 480 5.90 -22.77 -14.41
N LEU A 481 4.75 -22.15 -14.15
CA LEU A 481 3.42 -22.75 -14.37
C LEU A 481 3.20 -22.98 -15.87
N ILE A 482 2.83 -24.20 -16.23
CA ILE A 482 2.47 -24.58 -17.58
C ILE A 482 1.01 -25.03 -17.61
N CYS A 483 0.23 -24.48 -18.54
CA CYS A 483 -1.19 -24.74 -18.66
C CYS A 483 -1.52 -25.39 -20.02
N THR A 484 -2.63 -26.10 -20.08
CA THR A 484 -3.25 -26.47 -21.36
C THR A 484 -4.16 -25.34 -21.83
N TYR A 485 -4.13 -25.07 -23.13
CA TYR A 485 -4.93 -24.03 -23.74
C TYR A 485 -5.79 -24.61 -24.87
N PRO A 486 -7.08 -24.89 -24.63
CA PRO A 486 -7.93 -25.52 -25.62
C PRO A 486 -8.54 -24.53 -26.63
N SER A 487 -8.44 -23.22 -26.38
CA SER A 487 -9.04 -22.21 -27.26
C SER A 487 -8.29 -22.09 -28.58
N SER A 488 -9.04 -21.88 -29.66
CA SER A 488 -8.53 -21.66 -31.02
C SER A 488 -8.10 -20.21 -31.27
N SER A 489 -8.48 -19.27 -30.41
CA SER A 489 -8.05 -17.87 -30.48
C SER A 489 -6.76 -17.67 -29.67
N PRO A 490 -5.74 -16.99 -30.20
CA PRO A 490 -4.56 -16.62 -29.42
C PRO A 490 -4.94 -15.85 -28.15
N PHE A 491 -4.33 -16.21 -27.02
CA PHE A 491 -4.46 -15.48 -25.77
C PHE A 491 -3.87 -14.07 -25.93
N HIS A 492 -4.72 -13.06 -25.74
CA HIS A 492 -4.33 -11.65 -25.79
C HIS A 492 -4.09 -11.10 -24.39
N SER A 493 -2.88 -10.58 -24.14
CA SER A 493 -2.56 -9.85 -22.92
C SER A 493 -1.79 -8.57 -23.27
N GLY A 494 -2.11 -7.45 -22.62
CA GLY A 494 -1.52 -6.14 -22.91
C GLY A 494 -0.08 -5.94 -22.41
N GLY A 495 0.51 -6.93 -21.74
CA GLY A 495 1.82 -6.80 -21.10
C GLY A 495 2.48 -8.11 -20.74
N ALA A 496 2.20 -9.20 -21.46
CA ALA A 496 2.91 -10.46 -21.30
C ALA A 496 3.11 -11.14 -22.66
N ALA A 497 4.32 -11.62 -22.90
CA ALA A 497 4.64 -12.51 -24.01
C ALA A 497 4.19 -13.93 -23.67
N VAL A 498 3.65 -14.64 -24.66
CA VAL A 498 3.08 -15.99 -24.47
C VAL A 498 3.71 -16.92 -25.49
N ILE A 499 4.10 -18.11 -25.05
CA ILE A 499 4.51 -19.19 -25.94
C ILE A 499 3.43 -20.26 -25.98
N TYR A 500 3.38 -20.93 -27.13
CA TYR A 500 2.55 -22.11 -27.37
C TYR A 500 3.48 -23.22 -27.81
N ALA A 501 3.41 -24.36 -27.15
CA ALA A 501 4.14 -25.57 -27.53
C ALA A 501 3.15 -26.70 -27.73
N ARG A 502 3.16 -27.32 -28.90
CA ARG A 502 2.39 -28.54 -29.15
C ARG A 502 3.21 -29.73 -28.67
N VAL A 503 2.83 -30.32 -27.54
CA VAL A 503 3.50 -31.49 -26.96
C VAL A 503 2.53 -32.66 -26.98
N LYS A 504 2.78 -33.60 -27.90
CA LYS A 504 1.86 -34.71 -28.22
C LYS A 504 0.46 -34.16 -28.60
N GLU A 505 -0.57 -34.62 -27.89
CA GLU A 505 -1.97 -34.21 -28.08
C GLU A 505 -2.31 -32.86 -27.41
N HIS A 506 -1.39 -32.28 -26.64
CA HIS A 506 -1.66 -31.11 -25.81
C HIS A 506 -1.07 -29.83 -26.41
N LEU A 507 -1.88 -28.75 -26.41
CA LEU A 507 -1.38 -27.40 -26.63
C LEU A 507 -1.03 -26.79 -25.27
N CYS A 508 0.27 -26.74 -24.96
CA CYS A 508 0.80 -26.22 -23.71
C CYS A 508 1.12 -24.73 -23.87
N VAL A 509 0.87 -23.93 -22.83
CA VAL A 509 1.13 -22.49 -22.82
C VAL A 509 1.89 -22.06 -21.58
N SER A 510 2.75 -21.06 -21.77
CA SER A 510 3.46 -20.36 -20.70
C SER A 510 3.57 -18.87 -21.04
N MET A 511 3.47 -18.00 -20.03
CA MET A 511 3.54 -16.55 -20.21
C MET A 511 4.69 -15.93 -19.43
N ASN A 512 5.27 -14.86 -19.97
CA ASN A 512 6.24 -14.03 -19.30
C ASN A 512 5.76 -12.57 -19.34
N TYR A 513 5.54 -11.99 -18.16
CA TYR A 513 5.27 -10.57 -18.00
C TYR A 513 6.48 -9.71 -18.36
#